data_AF-A0A1C6G8Z6-F1
#
_entry.id   AF-A0A1C6G8Z6-F1
#
_cell.length_a   1.000
_cell.length_b   1.000
_cell.length_c   1.000
_cell.angle_alpha   90.00
_cell.angle_beta   90.00
_cell.angle_gamma   90.00
#
_symmetry.space_group_name_H-M   'P 1'
#
loop_
_entity.id
_entity.type
_entity.pdbx_description
1 polymer ?
#
loop_
_entity_poly.entity_id
_entity_poly.type
_entity_poly.pdbx_seq_one_letter_code
_entity_poly.pdbx_strand_id
1 'polypeptide(L)'
;MGSLDILVENINRLAAYHHLDTYADIAQLLNVSEDSIKRWQSKARCPSLKKIDQMGDRIGCRSYALIQKNGEIFAEIEFLRNNSREILLHNLQEYFMQAGRFSWNDKAALFYGFVSEDVLKSYFREENFKTPPLSKLDEMAEALGKPTYELIKEGESDEKTNT
;
A
#
# COMPACT_ATOMS: atom_id res chain seq x y z
N MET A 1 -8.97 -11.72 -3.87
CA MET A 1 -7.52 -11.86 -4.05
C MET A 1 -6.89 -10.81 -3.16
N GLY A 2 -6.05 -11.20 -2.20
CA GLY A 2 -5.47 -10.25 -1.26
C GLY A 2 -4.41 -9.39 -1.94
N SER A 3 -4.09 -8.23 -1.38
CA SER A 3 -3.09 -7.34 -1.98
C SER A 3 -1.68 -7.96 -2.01
N LEU A 4 -1.37 -8.93 -1.13
CA LEU A 4 -0.14 -9.72 -1.22
C LEU A 4 -0.10 -10.57 -2.50
N ASP A 5 -1.21 -11.19 -2.90
CA ASP A 5 -1.28 -11.99 -4.12
C ASP A 5 -1.02 -11.12 -5.35
N ILE A 6 -1.64 -9.93 -5.37
CA ILE A 6 -1.48 -8.94 -6.43
C ILE A 6 -0.04 -8.44 -6.49
N LEU A 7 0.57 -8.17 -5.32
CA LEU A 7 1.98 -7.79 -5.25
C LEU A 7 2.88 -8.86 -5.86
N VAL A 8 2.68 -10.13 -5.50
CA VAL A 8 3.46 -11.25 -6.04
C VAL A 8 3.28 -11.37 -7.55
N GLU A 9 2.05 -11.21 -8.05
CA GLU A 9 1.75 -11.18 -9.49
C GLU A 9 2.53 -10.05 -10.18
N ASN A 10 2.53 -8.84 -9.62
CA ASN A 10 3.24 -7.69 -10.16
C ASN A 10 4.77 -7.84 -10.08
N ILE A 11 5.31 -8.45 -9.02
CA ILE A 11 6.74 -8.82 -8.93
C ILE A 11 7.10 -9.79 -10.05
N ASN A 12 6.27 -10.79 -10.33
CA ASN A 12 6.50 -11.75 -11.40
C ASN A 12 6.42 -11.09 -12.78
N ARG A 13 5.52 -10.11 -12.97
CA ARG A 13 5.47 -9.29 -14.20
C ARG A 13 6.76 -8.50 -14.40
N LEU A 14 7.31 -7.89 -13.35
CA LEU A 14 8.60 -7.18 -13.39
C LEU A 14 9.76 -8.14 -13.70
N ALA A 15 9.79 -9.30 -13.04
CA ALA A 15 10.82 -10.32 -13.27
C ALA A 15 10.83 -10.77 -14.74
N ALA A 16 9.66 -11.05 -15.31
CA ALA A 16 9.53 -11.43 -16.71
C ALA A 16 10.00 -10.32 -17.67
N TYR A 17 9.64 -9.06 -17.39
CA TYR A 17 10.03 -7.91 -18.21
C TYR A 17 11.54 -7.66 -18.21
N HIS A 18 12.19 -7.82 -17.06
CA HIS A 18 13.64 -7.63 -16.91
C HIS A 18 14.48 -8.90 -17.10
N HIS A 19 13.86 -10.02 -17.50
CA HIS A 19 14.52 -11.33 -17.64
C HIS A 19 15.29 -11.77 -16.38
N LEU A 20 14.63 -11.66 -15.21
CA LEU A 20 15.20 -12.07 -13.93
C LEU A 20 14.81 -13.51 -13.62
N ASP A 21 15.81 -14.40 -13.59
CA ASP A 21 15.58 -15.84 -13.48
C ASP A 21 15.66 -16.38 -12.03
N THR A 22 16.19 -15.59 -11.10
CA THR A 22 16.37 -16.02 -9.71
C THR A 22 15.74 -15.07 -8.69
N TYR A 23 15.43 -15.58 -7.49
CA TYR A 23 15.00 -14.74 -6.37
C TYR A 23 16.05 -13.69 -5.99
N ALA A 24 17.33 -13.99 -6.19
CA ALA A 24 18.41 -13.06 -5.91
C ALA A 24 18.37 -11.86 -6.86
N ASP A 25 18.12 -12.09 -8.15
CA ASP A 25 18.02 -11.04 -9.17
C ASP A 25 16.82 -10.13 -8.89
N ILE A 26 15.66 -10.72 -8.58
CA ILE A 26 14.44 -9.98 -8.20
C ILE A 26 14.70 -9.13 -6.94
N ALA A 27 15.34 -9.72 -5.93
CA ALA A 27 15.65 -9.05 -4.69
C ALA A 27 16.62 -7.87 -4.90
N GLN A 28 17.60 -8.03 -5.79
CA GLN A 28 18.54 -6.98 -6.16
C GLN A 28 17.85 -5.82 -6.89
N LEU A 29 16.94 -6.11 -7.83
CA LEU A 29 16.17 -5.08 -8.53
C LEU A 29 15.35 -4.24 -7.52
N LEU A 30 14.59 -4.92 -6.66
CA LEU A 30 13.67 -4.30 -5.70
C LEU A 30 14.35 -3.75 -4.44
N ASN A 31 15.65 -3.96 -4.29
CA ASN A 31 16.44 -3.58 -3.10
C ASN A 31 15.87 -4.16 -1.79
N VAL A 32 15.68 -5.47 -1.77
CA VAL A 32 15.18 -6.26 -0.63
C VAL A 32 16.02 -7.51 -0.43
N SER A 33 15.77 -8.27 0.64
CA SER A 33 16.43 -9.58 0.80
C SER A 33 15.73 -10.65 -0.02
N GLU A 34 16.51 -11.61 -0.53
CA GLU A 34 15.98 -12.81 -1.19
C GLU A 34 14.98 -13.55 -0.29
N ASP A 35 15.27 -13.61 1.02
CA ASP A 35 14.38 -14.21 2.03
C ASP A 35 13.01 -13.51 2.10
N SER A 36 12.96 -12.19 1.87
CA SER A 36 11.70 -11.45 1.80
C SER A 36 10.89 -11.87 0.59
N ILE A 37 11.51 -11.96 -0.60
CA ILE A 37 10.86 -12.43 -1.82
C ILE A 37 10.28 -13.83 -1.63
N LYS A 38 11.09 -14.77 -1.11
CA LYS A 38 10.64 -16.16 -0.84
C LYS A 38 9.43 -16.20 0.10
N ARG A 39 9.44 -15.40 1.18
CA ARG A 39 8.35 -15.35 2.17
C ARG A 39 7.09 -14.67 1.64
N TRP A 40 7.21 -13.71 0.73
CA TRP A 40 6.06 -13.08 0.09
C TRP A 40 5.40 -14.05 -0.90
N GLN A 41 6.20 -14.74 -1.72
CA GLN A 41 5.69 -15.73 -2.67
C GLN A 41 5.05 -16.94 -1.98
N SER A 42 5.63 -17.43 -0.88
CA SER A 42 5.04 -18.50 -0.07
C SER A 42 3.91 -18.03 0.84
N LYS A 43 3.59 -16.72 0.83
CA LYS A 43 2.57 -16.08 1.67
C LYS A 43 2.80 -16.23 3.18
N ALA A 44 4.03 -16.58 3.58
CA ALA A 44 4.43 -16.70 4.98
C ALA A 44 4.55 -15.33 5.67
N ARG A 45 4.71 -14.23 4.91
CA ARG A 45 4.80 -12.87 5.46
C ARG A 45 4.22 -11.84 4.48
N CYS A 46 3.68 -10.74 5.02
CA CYS A 46 3.35 -9.55 4.25
C CYS A 46 4.40 -8.43 4.42
N PRO A 47 4.70 -7.66 3.37
CA PRO A 47 5.48 -6.44 3.50
C PRO A 47 4.73 -5.35 4.29
N SER A 48 5.48 -4.41 4.84
CA SER A 48 4.93 -3.16 5.38
C SER A 48 4.72 -2.14 4.26
N LEU A 49 3.84 -1.16 4.47
CA LEU A 49 3.66 -0.04 3.51
C LEU A 49 4.98 0.68 3.20
N LYS A 50 5.81 0.94 4.21
CA LYS A 50 7.15 1.53 4.01
C LYS A 50 8.00 0.71 3.05
N LYS A 51 7.87 -0.62 3.06
CA LYS A 51 8.60 -1.49 2.14
C LYS A 51 8.02 -1.43 0.72
N ILE A 52 6.70 -1.29 0.58
CA ILE A 52 6.06 -1.01 -0.73
C ILE A 52 6.56 0.33 -1.29
N ASP A 53 6.58 1.40 -0.49
CA ASP A 53 7.10 2.71 -0.88
C ASP A 53 8.55 2.63 -1.39
N GLN A 54 9.42 1.95 -0.64
CA GLN A 54 10.81 1.76 -1.04
C GLN A 54 10.97 0.98 -2.35
N MET A 55 10.12 -0.02 -2.61
CA MET A 55 10.14 -0.75 -3.87
C MET A 55 9.66 0.13 -5.03
N GLY A 56 8.56 0.88 -4.83
CA GLY A 56 8.03 1.81 -5.82
C GLY A 56 9.02 2.90 -6.19
N ASP A 57 9.65 3.52 -5.19
CA ASP A 57 10.71 4.53 -5.38
C ASP A 57 11.90 3.96 -6.16
N ARG A 58 12.24 2.68 -5.91
CA ARG A 58 13.36 2.01 -6.57
C ARG A 58 13.11 1.75 -8.05
N ILE A 59 11.89 1.37 -8.42
CA ILE A 59 11.54 1.01 -9.81
C ILE A 59 10.80 2.13 -10.55
N GLY A 60 10.61 3.29 -9.92
CA GLY A 60 9.93 4.44 -10.53
C GLY A 60 8.43 4.23 -10.70
N CYS A 61 7.73 3.60 -9.76
CA CYS A 61 6.28 3.45 -9.80
C CYS A 61 5.59 3.79 -8.48
N ARG A 62 4.32 4.19 -8.57
CA ARG A 62 3.49 4.50 -7.40
C ARG A 62 3.26 3.26 -6.54
N SER A 63 3.23 3.41 -5.22
CA SER A 63 3.03 2.31 -4.28
C SER A 63 1.71 1.57 -4.49
N TYR A 64 0.63 2.29 -4.80
CA TYR A 64 -0.66 1.66 -5.08
C TYR A 64 -0.61 0.75 -6.31
N ALA A 65 0.21 1.09 -7.32
CA ALA A 65 0.32 0.31 -8.55
C ALA A 65 0.91 -1.08 -8.29
N LEU A 66 1.82 -1.21 -7.30
CA LEU A 66 2.38 -2.49 -6.89
C LEU A 66 1.33 -3.45 -6.32
N ILE A 67 0.23 -2.93 -5.76
CA ILE A 67 -0.85 -3.73 -5.16
C ILE A 67 -2.19 -3.60 -5.90
N GLN A 68 -2.18 -2.97 -7.08
CA GLN A 68 -3.30 -2.89 -8.00
C GLN A 68 -3.18 -4.01 -9.05
N LYS A 69 -4.27 -4.72 -9.30
CA LYS A 69 -4.31 -5.73 -10.35
C LYS A 69 -4.03 -5.05 -11.70
N ASN A 70 -3.10 -5.61 -12.47
CA ASN A 70 -2.60 -5.00 -13.71
C ASN A 70 -2.08 -3.57 -13.52
N GLY A 71 -1.55 -3.23 -12.34
CA GLY A 71 -1.04 -1.89 -12.05
C GLY A 71 0.08 -1.47 -13.00
N GLU A 72 0.19 -0.15 -13.17
CA GLU A 72 1.16 0.54 -14.03
C GLU A 72 2.54 0.58 -13.36
N ILE A 73 3.17 -0.58 -13.23
CA ILE A 73 4.47 -0.77 -12.57
C ILE A 73 5.68 -0.42 -13.45
N PHE A 74 5.44 -0.01 -14.70
CA PHE A 74 6.46 0.35 -15.70
C PHE A 74 6.40 1.84 -16.09
N ALA A 75 5.76 2.68 -15.27
CA ALA A 75 5.53 4.08 -15.59
C ALA A 75 6.81 4.96 -15.55
N GLU A 76 7.93 4.45 -15.04
CA GLU A 76 9.24 5.13 -14.98
C GLU A 76 9.16 6.60 -14.53
N ILE A 77 8.46 6.85 -13.42
CA ILE A 77 8.22 8.19 -12.88
C ILE A 77 9.52 8.76 -12.30
N GLU A 78 10.08 9.77 -12.96
CA GLU A 78 11.24 10.51 -12.46
C GLU A 78 10.92 11.27 -11.16
N PHE A 79 11.87 11.29 -10.23
CA PHE A 79 11.78 12.00 -8.93
C PHE A 79 10.59 11.60 -8.06
N LEU A 80 10.23 10.31 -8.08
CA LEU A 80 9.19 9.78 -7.21
C LEU A 80 9.68 9.60 -5.77
N ARG A 81 8.84 10.03 -4.81
CA ARG A 81 8.98 9.70 -3.39
C ARG A 81 7.61 9.34 -2.83
N ASN A 82 7.34 8.05 -2.78
CA ASN A 82 6.09 7.53 -2.27
C ASN A 82 5.93 7.82 -0.77
N ASN A 83 4.69 8.13 -0.36
CA ASN A 83 4.31 8.28 1.04
C ASN A 83 2.93 7.66 1.28
N SER A 84 2.84 6.33 1.14
CA SER A 84 1.57 5.62 1.28
C SER A 84 0.90 5.85 2.63
N ARG A 85 1.66 6.16 3.69
CA ARG A 85 1.07 6.50 5.00
C ARG A 85 0.26 7.78 4.91
N GLU A 86 0.83 8.84 4.37
CA GLU A 86 0.14 10.14 4.30
C GLU A 86 -1.13 10.03 3.45
N ILE A 87 -1.01 9.35 2.31
CA ILE A 87 -2.14 9.06 1.42
C ILE A 87 -3.20 8.23 2.14
N LEU A 88 -2.81 7.19 2.90
CA LEU A 88 -3.72 6.41 3.72
C LEU A 88 -4.50 7.28 4.71
N LEU A 89 -3.82 8.15 5.44
CA LEU A 89 -4.49 8.99 6.44
C LEU A 89 -5.46 9.97 5.78
N HIS A 90 -5.07 10.56 4.64
CA HIS A 90 -5.93 11.42 3.84
C HIS A 90 -7.18 10.69 3.35
N ASN A 91 -7.02 9.56 2.67
CA ASN A 91 -8.13 8.80 2.10
C ASN A 91 -9.08 8.28 3.20
N LEU A 92 -8.53 7.84 4.33
CA LEU A 92 -9.35 7.47 5.49
C LEU A 92 -10.16 8.64 6.03
N GLN A 93 -9.60 9.85 6.10
CA GLN A 93 -10.36 11.04 6.51
C GLN A 93 -11.52 11.30 5.56
N GLU A 94 -11.30 11.19 4.24
CA GLU A 94 -12.36 11.34 3.25
C GLU A 94 -13.47 10.29 3.42
N TYR A 95 -13.10 9.01 3.59
CA TYR A 95 -14.08 7.95 3.82
C TYR A 95 -14.87 8.15 5.10
N PHE A 96 -14.23 8.63 6.17
CA PHE A 96 -14.92 8.98 7.42
C PHE A 96 -15.91 10.11 7.22
N MET A 97 -15.54 11.16 6.48
CA MET A 97 -16.45 12.28 6.16
C MET A 97 -17.64 11.82 5.31
N GLN A 98 -17.39 11.04 4.26
CA GLN A 98 -18.44 10.48 3.39
C GLN A 98 -19.42 9.59 4.15
N ALA A 99 -18.93 8.82 5.13
CA ALA A 99 -19.75 7.96 5.97
C ALA A 99 -20.41 8.69 7.17
N GLY A 100 -20.18 10.00 7.33
CA GLY A 100 -20.71 10.78 8.47
C GLY A 100 -20.15 10.36 9.83
N ARG A 101 -18.89 9.88 9.88
CA ARG A 101 -18.24 9.34 11.09
C ARG A 101 -17.22 10.33 11.64
N PHE A 102 -17.60 11.02 12.72
CA PHE A 102 -16.80 12.13 13.25
C PHE A 102 -16.02 11.76 14.52
N SER A 103 -16.60 10.94 15.40
CA SER A 103 -15.92 10.48 16.62
C SER A 103 -14.94 9.34 16.32
N TRP A 104 -13.95 9.13 17.19
CA TRP A 104 -13.02 8.00 17.05
C TRP A 104 -13.73 6.65 17.14
N ASN A 105 -14.75 6.55 17.99
CA ASN A 105 -15.56 5.35 18.14
C ASN A 105 -16.34 5.04 16.84
N ASP A 106 -16.97 6.06 16.26
CA ASP A 106 -17.70 5.96 14.99
C ASP A 106 -16.78 5.55 13.83
N LYS A 107 -15.57 6.12 13.78
CA LYS A 107 -14.56 5.78 12.77
C LYS A 107 -14.10 4.33 12.91
N ALA A 108 -13.84 3.89 14.15
CA ALA A 108 -13.44 2.50 14.42
C ALA A 108 -14.57 1.51 14.12
N ALA A 109 -15.83 1.89 14.33
CA ALA A 109 -17.00 1.06 14.03
C ALA A 109 -17.13 0.69 12.56
N LEU A 110 -16.59 1.50 11.63
CA LEU A 110 -16.53 1.16 10.21
C LEU A 110 -15.70 -0.10 9.93
N PHE A 111 -14.78 -0.45 10.81
CA PHE A 111 -13.88 -1.59 10.64
C PHE A 111 -14.38 -2.88 11.30
N TYR A 112 -15.64 -2.94 11.75
CA TYR A 112 -16.28 -4.14 12.32
C TYR A 112 -15.42 -4.93 13.34
N GLY A 113 -14.60 -4.23 14.13
CA GLY A 113 -13.71 -4.84 15.13
C GLY A 113 -12.33 -5.29 14.63
N PHE A 114 -12.05 -5.23 13.32
CA PHE A 114 -10.72 -5.51 12.75
C PHE A 114 -9.66 -4.48 13.19
N VAL A 115 -10.10 -3.25 13.44
CA VAL A 115 -9.27 -2.15 13.95
C VAL A 115 -9.95 -1.56 15.18
N SER A 116 -9.30 -1.68 16.34
CA SER A 116 -9.78 -1.02 17.56
C SER A 116 -9.55 0.49 17.50
N GLU A 117 -10.27 1.23 18.34
CA GLU A 117 -10.11 2.69 18.45
C GLU A 117 -8.66 3.10 18.75
N ASP A 118 -7.99 2.41 19.67
CA ASP A 118 -6.60 2.69 20.03
C ASP A 118 -5.61 2.39 18.90
N VAL A 119 -5.85 1.31 18.15
CA VAL A 119 -5.03 0.97 16.98
C VAL A 119 -5.23 2.01 15.89
N LEU A 120 -6.48 2.41 15.62
CA LEU A 120 -6.78 3.44 14.64
C LEU A 120 -6.11 4.76 15.02
N LYS A 121 -6.27 5.23 16.27
CA LYS A 121 -5.58 6.42 16.79
C LYS A 121 -4.07 6.31 16.62
N SER A 122 -3.48 5.12 16.81
CA SER A 122 -2.04 4.91 16.66
C SER A 122 -1.52 5.14 15.24
N TYR A 123 -2.37 4.96 14.22
CA TYR A 123 -2.03 5.27 12.83
C TYR A 123 -2.00 6.78 12.56
N PHE A 124 -2.90 7.53 13.20
CA PHE A 124 -3.07 8.97 13.04
C PHE A 124 -2.14 9.83 13.91
N ARG A 125 -1.26 9.25 14.73
CA ARG A 125 -0.28 10.02 15.51
C ARG A 125 0.75 10.69 14.60
N GLU A 126 1.23 11.86 14.99
CA GLU A 126 2.34 12.55 14.30
C GLU A 126 3.67 11.87 14.57
N GLU A 127 3.92 11.48 15.82
CA GLU A 127 5.13 10.78 16.26
C GLU A 127 4.84 9.38 16.79
N ASN A 128 5.82 8.48 16.70
CA ASN A 128 5.72 7.09 17.16
C ASN A 128 4.45 6.39 16.64
N PHE A 129 4.03 6.77 15.43
CA PHE A 129 2.88 6.18 14.78
C PHE A 129 3.15 4.73 14.40
N LYS A 130 2.06 3.97 14.32
CA LYS A 130 2.10 2.66 13.69
C LYS A 130 1.68 2.81 12.23
N THR A 131 2.09 1.84 11.42
CA THR A 131 1.63 1.73 10.04
C THR A 131 1.07 0.34 9.85
N PRO A 132 -0.16 0.19 9.35
CA PRO A 132 -0.73 -1.13 9.19
C PRO A 132 0.10 -1.95 8.18
N PRO A 133 0.39 -3.23 8.46
CA PRO A 133 0.93 -4.12 7.44
C PRO A 133 -0.11 -4.35 6.35
N LEU A 134 0.33 -4.82 5.19
CA LEU A 134 -0.54 -4.98 4.02
C LEU A 134 -1.79 -5.85 4.29
N SER A 135 -1.67 -6.92 5.08
CA SER A 135 -2.81 -7.75 5.48
C SER A 135 -3.86 -6.99 6.31
N LYS A 136 -3.43 -6.04 7.14
CA LYS A 136 -4.36 -5.19 7.90
C LYS A 136 -5.03 -4.15 7.01
N LEU A 137 -4.34 -3.66 5.97
CA LEU A 137 -4.98 -2.84 4.94
C LEU A 137 -6.08 -3.62 4.21
N ASP A 138 -5.86 -4.90 3.89
CA ASP A 138 -6.89 -5.73 3.25
C ASP A 138 -8.15 -5.82 4.12
N GLU A 139 -8.02 -6.07 5.43
CA GLU A 139 -9.16 -6.08 6.36
C GLU A 139 -9.87 -4.72 6.43
N MET A 140 -9.11 -3.62 6.45
CA MET A 140 -9.68 -2.27 6.44
C MET A 140 -10.43 -1.98 5.13
N ALA A 141 -9.87 -2.39 4.00
CA ALA A 141 -10.46 -2.19 2.69
C ALA A 141 -11.75 -3.00 2.52
N GLU A 142 -11.73 -4.26 2.97
CA GLU A 142 -12.90 -5.13 3.00
C GLU A 142 -14.04 -4.52 3.82
N ALA A 143 -13.74 -4.03 5.02
CA ALA A 143 -14.73 -3.37 5.87
C ALA A 143 -15.33 -2.11 5.24
N LEU A 144 -14.53 -1.37 4.46
CA LEU A 144 -14.98 -0.19 3.72
C LEU A 144 -15.63 -0.53 2.36
N GLY A 145 -15.66 -1.81 1.97
CA GLY A 145 -16.17 -2.24 0.65
C GLY A 145 -15.32 -1.74 -0.52
N LYS A 146 -14.01 -1.57 -0.33
CA LYS A 146 -13.08 -0.98 -1.30
C LYS A 146 -11.95 -1.92 -1.69
N PRO A 147 -11.39 -1.77 -2.90
CA PRO A 147 -10.10 -2.38 -3.22
C PRO A 147 -8.98 -1.82 -2.33
N THR A 148 -8.06 -2.67 -1.88
CA THR A 148 -6.95 -2.27 -1.00
C THR A 148 -6.09 -1.15 -1.55
N TYR A 149 -5.84 -1.14 -2.86
CA TYR A 149 -5.01 -0.10 -3.48
C TYR A 149 -5.64 1.30 -3.36
N GLU A 150 -6.98 1.43 -3.29
CA GLU A 150 -7.65 2.73 -3.13
C GLU A 150 -7.33 3.39 -1.79
N LEU A 151 -7.03 2.59 -0.76
CA LEU A 151 -6.62 3.14 0.53
C LEU A 151 -5.30 3.90 0.45
N ILE A 152 -4.43 3.63 -0.53
CA ILE A 152 -3.11 4.27 -0.66
C ILE A 152 -2.88 4.90 -2.03
N LYS A 153 -3.92 4.99 -2.85
CA LYS A 153 -3.86 5.65 -4.16
C LYS A 153 -3.98 7.15 -3.94
N GLU A 154 -3.04 7.91 -4.48
CA GLU A 154 -3.18 9.37 -4.52
C GLU A 154 -4.53 9.71 -5.17
N GLY A 155 -5.24 10.69 -4.61
CA GLY A 155 -6.36 11.29 -5.35
C GLY A 155 -5.88 11.74 -6.73
N GLU A 156 -6.79 11.80 -7.70
CA GLU A 156 -6.55 12.65 -8.86
C GLU A 156 -6.32 14.04 -8.25
N SER A 157 -5.06 14.44 -8.13
CA SER A 157 -4.76 15.81 -7.78
C SER A 157 -5.48 16.63 -8.83
N ASP A 158 -6.44 17.47 -8.40
CA ASP A 158 -6.70 18.72 -9.09
C ASP A 158 -5.31 19.26 -9.43
N GLU A 159 -4.93 19.17 -10.69
CA GLU A 159 -3.90 20.01 -11.27
C GLU A 159 -4.38 21.43 -11.00
N LYS A 160 -4.14 21.95 -9.79
CA LYS A 160 -3.91 23.37 -9.63
C LYS A 160 -2.58 23.59 -10.32
N THR A 161 -2.69 23.71 -11.65
CA THR A 161 -1.89 24.57 -12.47
C THR A 161 -1.54 25.79 -11.64
N ASN A 162 -0.32 25.78 -11.11
CA ASN A 162 0.36 27.02 -10.80
C ASN A 162 0.52 27.72 -12.15
N THR A 163 -0.38 28.64 -12.46
CA THR A 163 -0.25 29.63 -13.53
C THR A 163 -0.46 31.00 -12.90
#